data_AF-A0AAE7TG82-F1
#
_entry.id   AF-A0AAE7TG82-F1
#
_cell.length_a   1.000
_cell.length_b   1.000
_cell.length_c   1.000
_cell.angle_alpha   90.00
_cell.angle_beta   90.00
_cell.angle_gamma   90.00
#
_symmetry.space_group_name_H-M   'P 1'
#
loop_
_entity.id
_entity.type
_entity.pdbx_description
1 polymer ?
#
loop_
_entity_poly.entity_id
_entity_poly.type
_entity_poly.pdbx_seq_one_letter_code
_entity_poly.pdbx_strand_id
1 'polypeptide(L)'
;MSERDLNPVRVDFGRRVYCLFGIPVDALSFQETVAELKQAVARRDRCVWSTPNLNFLTSCLKSSEFRDILGRSQLSTVDGMPLVILSRMLGIPVPERVPGSTVFDRMMSGAAGPMRVFFFGGPEGAAARACERLPQLSPSLQSAGSFSPGYGSIESMSRADILEDINRSGADLLILALNAKRGHSWISLNSPHLNVPVIAHLGSVINFVAGTIRRSPEFLQKTGLEWLWRIWEEPYLASRYARDFVDLAKLLATKAFPLLLLGPLLKLASSGGAALDVNVTARDGRAVIELKGSKSDLDLEGLRKALDQYQDFRGELVVCLREVSYVDPALLGLLIVARGGRLEKRLPVRIRSPRRLGARLLVHLHCADYLMGPPDD
;
A
#
# COMPACT_ATOMS: atom_id res chain seq x y z
N MET A 1 -7.25 1.98 30.60
CA MET A 1 -6.20 2.12 29.57
C MET A 1 -6.23 3.55 29.08
N SER A 2 -5.19 4.35 29.38
CA SER A 2 -5.11 5.74 28.93
C SER A 2 -5.03 5.79 27.39
N GLU A 3 -5.78 6.69 26.76
CA GLU A 3 -5.68 7.09 25.35
C GLU A 3 -4.28 7.65 25.02
N ARG A 4 -3.27 6.78 24.97
CA ARG A 4 -2.04 7.07 24.25
C ARG A 4 -2.23 6.55 22.83
N ASP A 5 -2.98 7.30 22.02
CA ASP A 5 -2.79 7.25 20.58
C ASP A 5 -1.36 7.73 20.34
N LEU A 6 -0.44 6.78 20.16
CA LEU A 6 0.94 7.07 19.79
C LEU A 6 0.90 7.77 18.44
N ASN A 7 1.16 9.08 18.47
CA ASN A 7 1.28 10.05 17.39
C ASN A 7 0.57 9.64 16.07
N PRO A 8 -0.56 10.26 15.68
CA PRO A 8 -1.26 9.90 14.46
C PRO A 8 -0.30 10.01 13.27
N VAL A 9 -0.15 8.94 12.49
CA VAL A 9 0.78 8.97 11.36
C VAL A 9 0.37 10.07 10.40
N ARG A 10 1.33 10.95 10.12
CA ARG A 10 1.20 11.98 9.10
C ARG A 10 1.31 11.31 7.74
N VAL A 11 0.38 11.61 6.84
CA VAL A 11 0.46 11.13 5.46
C VAL A 11 1.52 11.96 4.75
N ASP A 12 2.50 11.29 4.14
CA ASP A 12 3.46 11.93 3.25
C ASP A 12 2.83 12.14 1.87
N PHE A 13 2.37 13.36 1.61
CA PHE A 13 1.89 13.77 0.29
C PHE A 13 3.03 14.14 -0.66
N GLY A 14 4.31 13.96 -0.32
CA GLY A 14 5.45 14.04 -1.23
C GLY A 14 5.69 12.75 -2.02
N ARG A 15 5.07 11.64 -1.61
CA ARG A 15 5.18 10.32 -2.24
C ARG A 15 4.89 10.34 -3.74
N ARG A 16 5.68 9.61 -4.51
CA ARG A 16 5.41 9.28 -5.93
C ARG A 16 4.38 8.16 -6.04
N VAL A 17 3.20 8.40 -5.47
CA VAL A 17 2.09 7.44 -5.41
C VAL A 17 1.16 7.59 -6.61
N TYR A 18 0.71 6.46 -7.14
CA TYR A 18 -0.19 6.36 -8.28
C TYR A 18 -1.32 5.37 -7.98
N CYS A 19 -2.46 5.56 -8.64
CA CYS A 19 -3.56 4.61 -8.64
C CYS A 19 -3.36 3.57 -9.74
N LEU A 20 -3.21 2.30 -9.35
CA LEU A 20 -3.24 1.17 -10.25
C LEU A 20 -4.55 0.40 -10.04
N PHE A 21 -5.57 0.68 -10.84
CA PHE A 21 -6.90 0.04 -10.73
C PHE A 21 -7.47 0.03 -9.30
N GLY A 22 -7.45 1.19 -8.66
CA GLY A 22 -8.09 1.42 -7.37
C GLY A 22 -7.22 1.12 -6.15
N ILE A 23 -5.97 0.68 -6.35
CA ILE A 23 -4.99 0.50 -5.27
C ILE A 23 -3.85 1.53 -5.38
N PRO A 24 -3.26 1.96 -4.24
CA PRO A 24 -2.07 2.80 -4.27
C PRO A 24 -0.83 1.96 -4.62
N VAL A 25 0.03 2.49 -5.48
CA VAL A 25 1.37 1.97 -5.75
C VAL A 25 2.38 3.12 -5.78
N ASP A 26 3.49 2.96 -5.07
CA ASP A 26 4.59 3.91 -5.07
C ASP A 26 5.58 3.56 -6.19
N ALA A 27 5.89 4.55 -7.03
CA ALA A 27 6.89 4.45 -8.08
C ALA A 27 8.30 4.61 -7.49
N LEU A 28 8.73 3.64 -6.70
CA LEU A 28 10.08 3.56 -6.14
C LEU A 28 10.85 2.39 -6.76
N SER A 29 12.14 2.60 -6.96
CA SER A 29 13.10 1.52 -7.22
C SER A 29 13.33 0.69 -5.96
N PHE A 30 13.97 -0.45 -6.14
CA PHE A 30 14.42 -1.31 -5.06
C PHE A 30 15.37 -0.57 -4.10
N GLN A 31 16.32 0.20 -4.63
CA GLN A 31 17.27 0.94 -3.80
C GLN A 31 16.59 2.06 -3.01
N GLU A 32 15.69 2.82 -3.65
CA GLU A 32 14.90 3.84 -2.96
C GLU A 32 14.03 3.22 -1.88
N THR A 33 13.37 2.08 -2.15
CA THR A 33 12.58 1.35 -1.15
C THR A 33 13.42 0.98 0.07
N VAL A 34 14.60 0.39 -0.13
CA VAL A 34 15.50 0.03 0.96
C VAL A 34 15.96 1.27 1.72
N ALA A 35 16.24 2.38 1.03
CA ALA A 35 16.63 3.63 1.66
C ALA A 35 15.50 4.22 2.52
N GLU A 36 14.26 4.26 2.01
CA GLU A 36 13.08 4.74 2.75
C GLU A 36 12.82 3.92 4.01
N LEU A 37 12.86 2.59 3.91
CA LEU A 37 12.67 1.73 5.09
C LEU A 37 13.78 1.91 6.13
N LYS A 38 15.03 2.10 5.70
CA LYS A 38 16.14 2.40 6.62
C LYS A 38 15.98 3.77 7.27
N GLN A 39 15.54 4.78 6.52
CA GLN A 39 15.26 6.10 7.07
C GLN A 39 14.12 6.04 8.10
N ALA A 40 13.05 5.30 7.82
CA ALA A 40 11.96 5.07 8.77
C ALA A 40 12.48 4.43 10.08
N VAL A 41 13.33 3.40 9.99
CA VAL A 41 13.97 2.80 11.17
C VAL A 41 14.84 3.82 11.91
N ALA A 42 15.70 4.56 11.21
CA ALA A 42 16.62 5.52 11.82
C ALA A 42 15.88 6.68 12.53
N ARG A 43 14.80 7.17 11.94
CA ARG A 43 13.95 8.24 12.52
C ARG A 43 12.96 7.71 13.55
N ARG A 44 12.79 6.39 13.62
CA ARG A 44 11.75 5.70 14.41
C ARG A 44 10.34 6.13 13.99
N ASP A 45 10.19 6.51 12.72
CA ASP A 45 8.90 6.85 12.13
C ASP A 45 8.13 5.58 11.78
N ARG A 46 6.84 5.53 12.13
CA ARG A 46 5.99 4.40 11.80
C ARG A 46 5.69 4.36 10.30
N CYS A 47 6.08 3.27 9.66
CA CYS A 47 5.90 2.98 8.25
C CYS A 47 5.25 1.59 8.10
N VAL A 48 3.94 1.58 7.83
CA VAL A 48 3.25 0.39 7.32
C VAL A 48 3.61 0.21 5.86
N TRP A 49 4.40 -0.83 5.59
CA TRP A 49 4.86 -1.18 4.26
C TRP A 49 4.05 -2.35 3.71
N SER A 50 3.34 -2.09 2.62
CA SER A 50 2.58 -3.07 1.86
C SER A 50 3.30 -3.40 0.55
N THR A 51 3.14 -4.64 0.10
CA THR A 51 3.74 -5.13 -1.14
C THR A 51 2.66 -5.63 -2.11
N PRO A 52 1.89 -4.72 -2.76
CA PRO A 52 0.85 -5.13 -3.67
C PRO A 52 1.31 -6.12 -4.74
N ASN A 53 0.56 -7.21 -4.85
CA ASN A 53 0.67 -8.21 -5.90
C ASN A 53 -0.73 -8.49 -6.48
N LEU A 54 -0.82 -9.46 -7.40
CA LEU A 54 -2.09 -9.72 -8.10
C LEU A 54 -3.24 -10.08 -7.13
N ASN A 55 -2.96 -10.89 -6.11
CA ASN A 55 -3.93 -11.26 -5.09
C ASN A 55 -4.41 -10.03 -4.29
N PHE A 56 -3.57 -9.01 -4.08
CA PHE A 56 -3.98 -7.79 -3.38
C PHE A 56 -4.92 -6.96 -4.25
N LEU A 57 -4.60 -6.83 -5.53
CA LEU A 57 -5.44 -6.12 -6.50
C LEU A 57 -6.82 -6.78 -6.58
N THR A 58 -6.89 -8.09 -6.79
CA THR A 58 -8.16 -8.83 -6.88
C THR A 58 -8.95 -8.78 -5.56
N SER A 59 -8.26 -8.82 -4.41
CA SER A 59 -8.89 -8.65 -3.10
C SER A 59 -9.47 -7.25 -2.90
N CYS A 60 -8.74 -6.19 -3.31
CA CYS A 60 -9.23 -4.81 -3.21
C CYS A 60 -10.42 -4.53 -4.12
N LEU A 61 -10.52 -5.20 -5.27
CA LEU A 61 -11.70 -5.09 -6.15
C LEU A 61 -12.95 -5.72 -5.52
N LYS A 62 -12.79 -6.72 -4.65
CA LYS A 62 -13.89 -7.47 -4.01
C LYS A 62 -14.21 -7.02 -2.59
N SER A 63 -13.30 -6.33 -1.91
CA SER A 63 -13.44 -5.95 -0.50
C SER A 63 -13.08 -4.48 -0.28
N SER A 64 -14.06 -3.69 0.15
CA SER A 64 -13.85 -2.30 0.58
C SER A 64 -12.95 -2.22 1.81
N GLU A 65 -13.12 -3.13 2.77
CA GLU A 65 -12.28 -3.21 3.97
C GLU A 65 -10.79 -3.34 3.62
N PHE A 66 -10.44 -4.32 2.79
CA PHE A 66 -9.04 -4.55 2.40
C PHE A 66 -8.45 -3.38 1.60
N ARG A 67 -9.27 -2.77 0.74
CA ARG A 67 -8.89 -1.58 -0.04
C ARG A 67 -8.63 -0.37 0.84
N ASP A 68 -9.47 -0.14 1.85
CA ASP A 68 -9.30 0.94 2.81
C ASP A 68 -8.05 0.74 3.66
N ILE A 69 -7.75 -0.51 4.06
CA ILE A 69 -6.51 -0.84 4.76
C ILE A 69 -5.28 -0.54 3.89
N LEU A 70 -5.28 -0.95 2.61
CA LEU A 70 -4.15 -0.70 1.73
C LEU A 70 -3.94 0.81 1.48
N GLY A 71 -5.03 1.58 1.40
CA GLY A 71 -4.99 3.05 1.30
C GLY A 71 -4.33 3.76 2.49
N ARG A 72 -4.24 3.10 3.66
CA ARG A 72 -3.59 3.63 4.88
C ARG A 72 -2.09 3.35 4.95
N SER A 73 -1.54 2.57 4.00
CA SER A 73 -0.11 2.26 3.98
C SER A 73 0.75 3.51 3.75
N GLN A 74 1.85 3.64 4.50
CA GLN A 74 2.85 4.68 4.29
C GLN A 74 3.74 4.38 3.08
N LEU A 75 3.83 3.11 2.70
CA LEU A 75 4.56 2.68 1.52
C LEU A 75 3.89 1.45 0.88
N SER A 76 3.73 1.46 -0.44
CA SER A 76 3.11 0.42 -1.25
C SER A 76 3.95 0.08 -2.49
N THR A 77 4.89 -0.86 -2.37
CA THR A 77 5.81 -1.21 -3.46
C THR A 77 5.32 -2.39 -4.29
N VAL A 78 5.48 -2.34 -5.61
CA VAL A 78 4.97 -3.37 -6.53
C VAL A 78 5.80 -4.66 -6.44
N ASP A 79 5.23 -5.73 -5.89
CA ASP A 79 5.88 -7.04 -5.74
C ASP A 79 5.60 -8.00 -6.91
N GLY A 80 4.38 -7.95 -7.46
CA GLY A 80 3.95 -8.86 -8.54
C GLY A 80 4.29 -8.36 -9.94
N MET A 81 4.89 -9.23 -10.78
CA MET A 81 5.15 -8.91 -12.20
C MET A 81 3.89 -8.49 -13.00
N PRO A 82 2.69 -9.08 -12.79
CA PRO A 82 1.48 -8.60 -13.45
C PRO A 82 1.18 -7.12 -13.19
N LEU A 83 1.46 -6.61 -11.98
CA LEU A 83 1.23 -5.20 -11.66
C LEU A 83 2.28 -4.29 -12.33
N VAL A 84 3.52 -4.75 -12.48
CA VAL A 84 4.54 -4.03 -13.25
C VAL A 84 4.13 -3.90 -14.71
N ILE A 85 3.62 -4.99 -15.32
CA ILE A 85 3.11 -4.98 -16.71
C ILE A 85 1.94 -4.00 -16.84
N LEU A 86 0.93 -4.09 -15.96
CA LEU A 86 -0.21 -3.19 -15.96
C LEU A 86 0.22 -1.72 -15.78
N SER A 87 1.17 -1.45 -14.89
CA SER A 87 1.69 -0.09 -14.67
C SER A 87 2.33 0.47 -15.94
N ARG A 88 3.17 -0.32 -16.62
CA ARG A 88 3.79 0.06 -17.90
C ARG A 88 2.76 0.31 -19.00
N MET A 89 1.74 -0.55 -19.09
CA MET A 89 0.64 -0.38 -20.06
C MET A 89 -0.08 0.96 -19.84
N LEU A 90 -0.27 1.38 -18.59
CA LEU A 90 -0.95 2.63 -18.24
C LEU A 90 -0.03 3.86 -18.20
N GLY A 91 1.26 3.72 -18.54
CA GLY A 91 2.24 4.80 -18.46
C GLY A 91 2.57 5.24 -17.02
N ILE A 92 2.26 4.43 -16.00
CA ILE A 92 2.67 4.68 -14.62
C ILE A 92 4.17 4.36 -14.50
N PRO A 93 5.00 5.27 -13.97
CA PRO A 93 6.46 5.15 -14.02
C PRO A 93 7.01 4.22 -12.93
N VAL A 94 6.43 3.02 -12.75
CA VAL A 94 6.99 2.00 -11.86
C VAL A 94 8.31 1.50 -12.45
N PRO A 95 9.46 1.78 -11.81
CA PRO A 95 10.76 1.52 -12.42
C PRO A 95 11.04 0.02 -12.54
N GLU A 96 10.75 -0.74 -11.48
CA GLU A 96 11.04 -2.17 -11.40
C GLU A 96 10.11 -2.91 -10.45
N ARG A 97 10.23 -4.23 -10.43
CA ARG A 97 9.60 -5.10 -9.43
C ARG A 97 10.39 -5.00 -8.14
N VAL A 98 9.71 -4.83 -7.01
CA VAL A 98 10.29 -4.73 -5.67
C VAL A 98 9.72 -5.84 -4.78
N PRO A 99 10.29 -7.06 -4.81
CA PRO A 99 9.79 -8.16 -4.01
C PRO A 99 10.09 -7.96 -2.54
N GLY A 100 9.08 -8.15 -1.69
CA GLY A 100 9.21 -7.92 -0.25
C GLY A 100 10.27 -8.81 0.40
N SER A 101 10.41 -10.06 -0.05
CA SER A 101 11.45 -10.98 0.41
C SER A 101 12.86 -10.49 0.07
N THR A 102 13.09 -10.03 -1.17
CA THR A 102 14.38 -9.50 -1.61
C THR A 102 14.74 -8.21 -0.88
N VAL A 103 13.77 -7.34 -0.63
CA VAL A 103 14.00 -6.13 0.18
C VAL A 103 14.35 -6.53 1.61
N PHE A 104 13.63 -7.48 2.21
CA PHE A 104 13.97 -8.02 3.53
C PHE A 104 15.43 -8.51 3.55
N ASP A 105 15.86 -9.30 2.56
CA ASP A 105 17.26 -9.76 2.44
C ASP A 105 18.28 -8.62 2.35
N ARG A 106 17.95 -7.57 1.60
CA ARG A 106 18.83 -6.40 1.45
C ARG A 106 18.89 -5.57 2.72
N MET A 107 17.79 -5.46 3.45
CA MET A 107 17.77 -4.87 4.78
C MET A 107 18.70 -5.66 5.73
N MET A 108 18.80 -6.99 5.56
CA MET A 108 19.71 -7.84 6.33
C MET A 108 21.20 -7.65 6.05
N SER A 109 21.61 -7.04 4.93
CA SER A 109 23.02 -7.02 4.48
C SER A 109 23.67 -5.62 4.48
N GLY A 110 22.96 -4.60 4.95
CA GLY A 110 23.40 -3.20 4.85
C GLY A 110 24.27 -2.69 6.01
N ALA A 111 25.05 -1.64 5.73
CA ALA A 111 25.98 -0.96 6.66
C ALA A 111 25.33 -0.14 7.79
N ALA A 112 24.03 -0.30 8.07
CA ALA A 112 23.28 0.53 9.02
C ALA A 112 23.30 0.00 10.47
N GLY A 113 24.20 -0.93 10.79
CA GLY A 113 24.22 -1.64 12.07
C GLY A 113 23.21 -2.79 12.14
N PRO A 114 23.23 -3.59 13.23
CA PRO A 114 22.35 -4.74 13.36
C PRO A 114 20.89 -4.31 13.53
N MET A 115 19.97 -4.80 12.69
CA MET A 115 18.53 -4.52 12.82
C MET A 115 17.83 -5.60 13.64
N ARG A 116 16.89 -5.18 14.50
CA ARG A 116 16.11 -6.08 15.35
C ARG A 116 14.79 -6.45 14.70
N VAL A 117 14.55 -7.75 14.51
CA VAL A 117 13.35 -8.26 13.83
C VAL A 117 12.46 -9.02 14.81
N PHE A 118 11.18 -8.65 14.84
CA PHE A 118 10.14 -9.41 15.53
C PHE A 118 9.28 -10.16 14.53
N PHE A 119 9.08 -11.46 14.75
CA PHE A 119 8.27 -12.32 13.89
C PHE A 119 6.90 -12.60 14.50
N PHE A 120 5.82 -12.29 13.77
CA PHE A 120 4.46 -12.49 14.25
C PHE A 120 3.66 -13.41 13.31
N GLY A 121 3.19 -14.54 13.84
CA GLY A 121 2.46 -15.55 13.07
C GLY A 121 3.36 -16.60 12.41
N GLY A 122 2.87 -17.16 11.30
CA GLY A 122 3.47 -18.33 10.65
C GLY A 122 2.98 -19.66 11.25
N PRO A 123 3.32 -20.80 10.60
CA PRO A 123 3.05 -22.12 11.15
C PRO A 123 3.67 -22.31 12.54
N GLU A 124 3.14 -23.28 13.30
CA GLU A 124 3.66 -23.61 14.62
C GLU A 124 5.17 -23.90 14.56
N GLY A 125 5.93 -23.29 15.47
CA GLY A 125 7.39 -23.38 15.52
C GLY A 125 8.15 -22.60 14.45
N ALA A 126 7.51 -22.11 13.38
CA ALA A 126 8.22 -21.44 12.28
C ALA A 126 8.84 -20.10 12.70
N ALA A 127 8.11 -19.27 13.46
CA ALA A 127 8.62 -17.99 13.93
C ALA A 127 9.78 -18.15 14.94
N ALA A 128 9.68 -19.12 15.86
CA ALA A 128 10.75 -19.43 16.80
C ALA A 128 12.00 -19.92 16.07
N ARG A 129 11.84 -20.84 15.11
CA ARG A 129 12.94 -21.31 14.26
C ARG A 129 13.56 -20.18 13.41
N ALA A 130 12.75 -19.24 12.94
CA ALA A 130 13.24 -18.07 12.23
C ALA A 130 14.14 -17.20 13.14
N CYS A 131 13.77 -17.01 14.40
CA CYS A 131 14.61 -16.32 15.40
C CYS A 131 15.96 -17.02 15.63
N GLU A 132 15.97 -18.35 15.74
CA GLU A 132 17.19 -19.14 15.96
C GLU A 132 18.14 -19.09 14.76
N ARG A 133 17.60 -19.07 13.54
CA ARG A 133 18.39 -19.07 12.31
C ARG A 133 18.87 -17.69 11.90
N LEU A 134 18.19 -16.62 12.34
CA LEU A 134 18.50 -15.25 11.91
C LEU A 134 19.99 -14.87 12.08
N PRO A 135 20.65 -15.15 13.22
CA PRO A 135 22.05 -14.81 13.41
C PRO A 135 23.00 -15.59 12.49
N GLN A 136 22.58 -16.77 12.02
CA GLN A 136 23.36 -17.61 11.09
C GLN A 136 23.24 -17.12 9.64
N LEU A 137 22.13 -16.44 9.31
CA LEU A 137 21.84 -15.94 7.97
C LEU A 137 22.45 -14.56 7.73
N SER A 138 22.54 -13.71 8.77
CA SER A 138 23.24 -12.44 8.70
C SER A 138 23.73 -11.98 10.07
N PRO A 139 25.01 -11.59 10.22
CA PRO A 139 25.51 -10.96 11.44
C PRO A 139 24.91 -9.58 11.70
N SER A 140 24.29 -8.96 10.68
CA SER A 140 23.64 -7.65 10.79
C SER A 140 22.18 -7.75 11.23
N LEU A 141 21.72 -8.90 11.75
CA LEU A 141 20.39 -9.05 12.30
C LEU A 141 20.39 -9.65 13.70
N GLN A 142 19.47 -9.15 14.51
CA GLN A 142 19.19 -9.67 15.84
C GLN A 142 17.71 -10.06 15.91
N SER A 143 17.42 -11.20 16.52
CA SER A 143 16.04 -11.50 16.86
C SER A 143 15.61 -10.59 18.02
N ALA A 144 14.49 -9.89 17.84
CA ALA A 144 13.82 -9.15 18.90
C ALA A 144 12.79 -10.03 19.64
N GLY A 145 12.39 -11.13 19.02
CA GLY A 145 11.39 -12.05 19.55
C GLY A 145 10.48 -12.62 18.46
N SER A 146 9.62 -13.53 18.89
CA SER A 146 8.57 -14.08 18.04
C SER A 146 7.33 -14.39 18.84
N PHE A 147 6.17 -14.25 18.22
CA PHE A 147 4.91 -14.69 18.78
C PHE A 147 4.04 -15.34 17.71
N SER A 148 3.55 -16.56 17.98
CA SER A 148 2.55 -17.20 17.12
C SER A 148 1.20 -17.15 17.85
N PRO A 149 0.25 -16.32 17.39
CA PRO A 149 -1.03 -16.16 18.06
C PRO A 149 -2.01 -17.32 17.82
N GLY A 150 -1.60 -18.36 17.07
CA GLY A 150 -2.44 -19.49 16.69
C GLY A 150 -3.61 -19.08 15.78
N TYR A 151 -4.76 -19.75 15.97
CA TYR A 151 -6.01 -19.43 15.28
C TYR A 151 -6.95 -18.68 16.22
N GLY A 152 -7.69 -17.69 15.71
CA GLY A 152 -8.55 -16.83 16.52
C GLY A 152 -9.20 -15.70 15.72
N SER A 153 -9.83 -14.74 16.38
CA SER A 153 -10.30 -13.49 15.76
C SER A 153 -9.14 -12.48 15.68
N ILE A 154 -9.31 -11.35 14.98
CA ILE A 154 -8.24 -10.33 14.96
C ILE A 154 -8.07 -9.74 16.36
N GLU A 155 -9.16 -9.56 17.09
CA GLU A 155 -9.22 -9.04 18.45
C GLU A 155 -8.52 -9.96 19.44
N SER A 156 -8.75 -11.28 19.35
CA SER A 156 -8.07 -12.25 20.22
C SER A 156 -6.57 -12.31 19.98
N MET A 157 -6.12 -11.97 18.76
CA MET A 157 -4.69 -11.85 18.41
C MET A 157 -4.09 -10.48 18.79
N SER A 158 -4.90 -9.56 19.30
CA SER A 158 -4.55 -8.16 19.57
C SER A 158 -4.60 -7.83 21.07
N ARG A 159 -4.33 -8.83 21.92
CA ARG A 159 -4.34 -8.63 23.38
C ARG A 159 -3.24 -7.64 23.79
N ALA A 160 -3.52 -6.85 24.83
CA ALA A 160 -2.64 -5.78 25.26
C ALA A 160 -1.25 -6.27 25.69
N ASP A 161 -1.16 -7.45 26.32
CA ASP A 161 0.10 -8.09 26.71
C ASP A 161 0.99 -8.38 25.49
N ILE A 162 0.40 -8.89 24.40
CA ILE A 162 1.12 -9.17 23.14
C ILE A 162 1.68 -7.88 22.53
N LEU A 163 0.87 -6.83 22.46
CA LEU A 163 1.31 -5.55 21.89
C LEU A 163 2.41 -4.92 22.75
N GLU A 164 2.32 -5.05 24.07
CA GLU A 164 3.33 -4.57 24.99
C GLU A 164 4.65 -5.35 24.84
N ASP A 165 4.59 -6.67 24.70
CA ASP A 165 5.77 -7.50 24.46
C ASP A 165 6.47 -7.13 23.13
N ILE A 166 5.70 -6.89 22.07
CA ILE A 166 6.24 -6.37 20.79
C ILE A 166 6.92 -5.01 21.02
N ASN A 167 6.29 -4.10 21.77
CA ASN A 167 6.85 -2.78 22.03
C ASN A 167 8.11 -2.83 22.91
N ARG A 168 8.15 -3.70 23.93
CA ARG A 168 9.30 -3.90 24.82
C ARG A 168 10.46 -4.61 24.15
N SER A 169 10.22 -5.36 23.06
CA SER A 169 11.27 -6.04 22.30
C SER A 169 12.32 -5.11 21.68
N GLY A 170 11.98 -3.83 21.50
CA GLY A 170 12.84 -2.87 20.83
C GLY A 170 13.07 -3.21 19.35
N ALA A 171 12.11 -3.88 18.71
CA ALA A 171 12.18 -4.22 17.30
C ALA A 171 12.22 -2.97 16.39
N ASP A 172 12.97 -3.12 15.31
CA ASP A 172 13.04 -2.16 14.19
C ASP A 172 12.08 -2.57 13.06
N LEU A 173 11.93 -3.89 12.87
CA LEU A 173 11.02 -4.48 11.90
C LEU A 173 10.08 -5.48 12.56
N LEU A 174 8.77 -5.33 12.30
CA LEU A 174 7.75 -6.31 12.64
C LEU A 174 7.29 -7.00 11.36
N ILE A 175 7.58 -8.30 11.25
CA ILE A 175 7.21 -9.12 10.09
C ILE A 175 6.03 -10.01 10.45
N LEU A 176 4.90 -9.78 9.79
CA LEU A 176 3.70 -10.58 9.95
C LEU A 176 3.62 -11.67 8.89
N ALA A 177 3.40 -12.91 9.32
CA ALA A 177 3.07 -14.03 8.45
C ALA A 177 1.71 -14.65 8.79
N LEU A 178 0.66 -13.84 8.64
CA LEU A 178 -0.72 -14.33 8.62
C LEU A 178 -1.21 -14.49 7.17
N ASN A 179 -2.43 -14.98 6.98
CA ASN A 179 -3.11 -14.79 5.69
C ASN A 179 -3.16 -13.28 5.33
N ALA A 180 -3.01 -12.92 4.05
CA ALA A 180 -2.93 -11.53 3.61
C ALA A 180 -4.06 -10.64 4.15
N LYS A 181 -5.33 -11.07 4.06
CA LYS A 181 -6.46 -10.29 4.58
C LYS A 181 -6.33 -10.09 6.09
N ARG A 182 -6.11 -11.18 6.82
CA ARG A 182 -6.00 -11.16 8.29
C ARG A 182 -4.81 -10.36 8.78
N GLY A 183 -3.66 -10.48 8.11
CA GLY A 183 -2.45 -9.74 8.44
C GLY A 183 -2.63 -8.24 8.28
N HIS A 184 -3.25 -7.81 7.19
CA HIS A 184 -3.54 -6.38 6.97
C HIS A 184 -4.60 -5.86 7.94
N SER A 185 -5.67 -6.62 8.23
CA SER A 185 -6.65 -6.24 9.25
C SER A 185 -5.99 -6.12 10.64
N TRP A 186 -5.08 -7.04 11.01
CA TRP A 186 -4.32 -6.95 12.25
C TRP A 186 -3.39 -5.73 12.28
N ILE A 187 -2.66 -5.46 11.20
CA ILE A 187 -1.80 -4.27 11.11
C ILE A 187 -2.64 -3.01 11.24
N SER A 188 -3.76 -2.90 10.52
CA SER A 188 -4.61 -1.72 10.58
C SER A 188 -5.25 -1.51 11.94
N LEU A 189 -5.51 -2.57 12.71
CA LEU A 189 -6.04 -2.45 14.05
C LEU A 189 -4.97 -2.03 15.06
N ASN A 190 -3.75 -2.55 14.92
CA ASN A 190 -2.72 -2.47 15.97
C ASN A 190 -1.58 -1.50 15.68
N SER A 191 -1.35 -1.09 14.44
CA SER A 191 -0.27 -0.15 14.10
C SER A 191 -0.31 1.15 14.91
N PRO A 192 -1.48 1.74 15.27
CA PRO A 192 -1.51 2.92 16.14
C PRO A 192 -0.98 2.68 17.56
N HIS A 193 -0.90 1.42 18.00
CA HIS A 193 -0.47 1.00 19.33
C HIS A 193 0.95 0.44 19.36
N LEU A 194 1.65 0.42 18.21
CA LEU A 194 2.97 -0.16 18.06
C LEU A 194 4.05 0.93 17.91
N ASN A 195 5.17 0.72 18.60
CA ASN A 195 6.38 1.55 18.54
C ASN A 195 7.41 1.02 17.50
N VAL A 196 7.04 0.00 16.73
CA VAL A 196 7.93 -0.59 15.74
C VAL A 196 7.92 0.31 14.48
N PRO A 197 9.09 0.79 14.03
CA PRO A 197 9.18 1.70 12.89
C PRO A 197 8.65 1.07 11.61
N VAL A 198 9.11 -0.12 11.23
CA VAL A 198 8.67 -0.76 9.99
C VAL A 198 7.76 -1.95 10.32
N ILE A 199 6.52 -1.91 9.81
CA ILE A 199 5.54 -2.98 9.98
C ILE A 199 5.16 -3.49 8.58
N ALA A 200 5.41 -4.77 8.31
CA ALA A 200 5.17 -5.35 7.00
C ALA A 200 4.51 -6.74 7.08
N HIS A 201 3.56 -6.98 6.18
CA HIS A 201 3.01 -8.31 5.94
C HIS A 201 3.85 -9.02 4.87
N LEU A 202 4.76 -9.89 5.30
CA LEU A 202 5.63 -10.67 4.41
C LEU A 202 5.44 -12.17 4.65
N GLY A 203 4.29 -12.69 4.22
CA GLY A 203 3.83 -14.05 4.56
C GLY A 203 4.83 -15.17 4.35
N SER A 204 5.61 -15.16 3.27
CA SER A 204 6.58 -16.23 2.98
C SER A 204 7.96 -16.01 3.61
N VAL A 205 8.28 -14.80 4.10
CA VAL A 205 9.61 -14.51 4.64
C VAL A 205 9.91 -15.38 5.86
N ILE A 206 8.95 -15.55 6.78
CA ILE A 206 9.15 -16.42 7.95
C ILE A 206 9.50 -17.85 7.53
N ASN A 207 8.81 -18.39 6.52
CA ASN A 207 9.06 -19.74 6.02
C ASN A 207 10.43 -19.86 5.35
N PHE A 208 10.88 -18.83 4.61
CA PHE A 208 12.21 -18.81 4.02
C PHE A 208 13.31 -18.72 5.08
N VAL A 209 13.14 -17.86 6.09
CA VAL A 209 14.11 -17.70 7.19
C VAL A 209 14.17 -18.95 8.06
N ALA A 210 13.01 -19.54 8.38
CA ALA A 210 12.94 -20.84 9.07
C ALA A 210 13.53 -21.99 8.21
N GLY A 211 13.60 -21.79 6.89
CA GLY A 211 14.03 -22.74 5.87
C GLY A 211 13.09 -23.91 5.69
N THR A 212 11.80 -23.68 5.87
CA THR A 212 10.73 -24.67 5.61
C THR A 212 10.35 -24.72 4.14
N ILE A 213 10.65 -23.67 3.36
CA ILE A 213 10.40 -23.60 1.91
C ILE A 213 11.67 -23.14 1.20
N ARG A 214 11.93 -23.68 0.01
CA ARG A 214 13.03 -23.23 -0.87
C ARG A 214 12.61 -22.02 -1.69
N ARG A 215 13.48 -21.01 -1.74
CA ARG A 215 13.28 -19.86 -2.63
C ARG A 215 13.35 -20.31 -4.09
N SER A 216 12.56 -19.68 -4.95
CA SER A 216 12.64 -19.89 -6.39
C SER A 216 14.03 -19.51 -6.92
N PRO A 217 14.58 -20.24 -7.91
CA PRO A 217 15.81 -19.85 -8.60
C PRO A 217 15.75 -18.41 -9.14
N GLU A 218 16.87 -17.67 -9.09
CA GLU A 218 16.91 -16.26 -9.51
C GLU A 218 16.41 -16.03 -10.94
N PHE A 219 16.69 -16.95 -11.86
CA PHE A 219 16.21 -16.87 -13.23
C PHE A 219 14.67 -16.86 -13.30
N LEU A 220 13.98 -17.67 -12.50
CA LEU A 220 12.51 -17.68 -12.42
C LEU A 220 11.97 -16.41 -11.76
N GLN A 221 12.69 -15.85 -10.79
CA GLN A 221 12.34 -14.57 -10.16
C GLN A 221 12.42 -13.41 -11.16
N LYS A 222 13.45 -13.39 -12.02
CA LYS A 222 13.69 -12.34 -13.03
C LYS A 222 12.75 -12.45 -14.23
N THR A 223 12.36 -13.66 -14.62
CA THR A 223 11.41 -13.90 -15.72
C THR A 223 9.94 -13.74 -15.31
N GLY A 224 9.65 -13.52 -14.02
CA GLY A 224 8.29 -13.42 -13.51
C GLY A 224 7.55 -14.77 -13.39
N LEU A 225 8.27 -15.89 -13.49
CA LEU A 225 7.75 -17.26 -13.40
C LEU A 225 7.80 -17.84 -11.98
N GLU A 226 8.11 -17.00 -10.98
CA GLU A 226 8.14 -17.39 -9.57
C GLU A 226 6.84 -18.07 -9.09
N TRP A 227 5.69 -17.68 -9.65
CA TRP A 227 4.40 -18.27 -9.31
C TRP A 227 4.31 -19.76 -9.70
N LEU A 228 4.97 -20.20 -10.78
CA LEU A 228 5.04 -21.62 -11.18
C LEU A 228 5.84 -22.43 -10.16
N TRP A 229 6.99 -21.90 -9.74
CA TRP A 229 7.80 -22.51 -8.68
C TRP A 229 6.99 -22.65 -7.38
N ARG A 230 6.22 -21.61 -7.03
CA ARG A 230 5.36 -21.68 -5.83
C ARG A 230 4.22 -22.67 -5.96
N ILE A 231 3.65 -22.89 -7.14
CA ILE A 231 2.67 -23.97 -7.33
C ILE A 231 3.33 -25.33 -7.14
N TRP A 232 4.56 -25.50 -7.62
CA TRP A 232 5.29 -26.76 -7.47
C TRP A 232 5.60 -27.09 -6.01
N GLU A 233 6.07 -26.11 -5.22
CA GLU A 233 6.32 -26.27 -3.77
C GLU A 233 5.00 -26.30 -2.95
N GLU A 234 3.98 -25.55 -3.37
CA GLU A 234 2.73 -25.36 -2.63
C GLU A 234 1.49 -25.56 -3.55
N PRO A 235 1.11 -26.81 -3.89
CA PRO A 235 0.10 -27.12 -4.92
C PRO A 235 -1.28 -26.50 -4.67
N TYR A 236 -1.66 -26.30 -3.41
CA TYR A 236 -2.93 -25.69 -3.02
C TYR A 236 -3.09 -24.24 -3.54
N LEU A 237 -1.98 -23.57 -3.88
CA LEU A 237 -1.99 -22.23 -4.47
C LEU A 237 -2.51 -22.18 -5.90
N ALA A 238 -2.55 -23.31 -6.63
CA ALA A 238 -3.01 -23.35 -8.02
C ALA A 238 -4.45 -22.82 -8.18
N SER A 239 -5.36 -23.22 -7.28
CA SER A 239 -6.75 -22.75 -7.26
C SER A 239 -6.88 -21.25 -7.01
N ARG A 240 -5.99 -20.67 -6.21
CA ARG A 240 -5.91 -19.23 -5.98
C ARG A 240 -5.45 -18.52 -7.24
N TYR A 241 -4.33 -18.94 -7.82
CA TYR A 241 -3.79 -18.31 -9.04
C TYR A 241 -4.79 -18.38 -10.20
N ALA A 242 -5.49 -19.50 -10.40
CA ALA A 242 -6.54 -19.59 -11.42
C ALA A 242 -7.63 -18.53 -11.24
N ARG A 243 -8.11 -18.33 -10.01
CA ARG A 243 -9.09 -17.26 -9.70
C ARG A 243 -8.52 -15.87 -9.96
N ASP A 244 -7.30 -15.62 -9.51
CA ASP A 244 -6.61 -14.34 -9.73
C ASP A 244 -6.42 -14.04 -11.23
N PHE A 245 -6.12 -15.04 -12.06
CA PHE A 245 -6.03 -14.88 -13.51
C PHE A 245 -7.39 -14.60 -14.17
N VAL A 246 -8.47 -15.23 -13.71
CA VAL A 246 -9.82 -14.93 -14.19
C VAL A 246 -10.21 -13.48 -13.87
N ASP A 247 -9.93 -13.03 -12.64
CA ASP A 247 -10.18 -11.64 -12.25
C ASP A 247 -9.32 -10.66 -13.06
N LEU A 248 -8.05 -10.99 -13.29
CA LEU A 248 -7.15 -10.20 -14.14
C LEU A 248 -7.69 -10.10 -15.58
N ALA A 249 -8.13 -11.21 -16.17
CA ALA A 249 -8.70 -11.22 -17.52
C ALA A 249 -9.95 -10.32 -17.61
N LYS A 250 -10.84 -10.38 -16.61
CA LYS A 250 -12.01 -9.51 -16.51
C LYS A 250 -11.60 -8.03 -16.39
N LEU A 251 -10.61 -7.73 -15.53
CA LEU A 251 -10.09 -6.38 -15.36
C LEU A 251 -9.48 -5.85 -16.66
N LEU A 252 -8.72 -6.67 -17.37
CA LEU A 252 -8.13 -6.32 -18.66
C LEU A 252 -9.21 -5.98 -19.69
N ALA A 253 -10.22 -6.85 -19.84
CA ALA A 253 -11.28 -6.66 -20.82
C ALA A 253 -12.18 -5.45 -20.51
N THR A 254 -12.52 -5.23 -19.24
CA THR A 254 -13.53 -4.23 -18.84
C THR A 254 -12.95 -2.88 -18.46
N LYS A 255 -11.67 -2.82 -18.09
CA LYS A 255 -11.03 -1.61 -17.54
C LYS A 255 -9.76 -1.24 -18.30
N ALA A 256 -8.78 -2.14 -18.35
CA ALA A 256 -7.47 -1.81 -18.92
C ALA A 256 -7.54 -1.54 -20.43
N PHE A 257 -8.20 -2.41 -21.19
CA PHE A 257 -8.31 -2.26 -22.64
C PHE A 257 -9.10 -1.00 -23.05
N PRO A 258 -10.30 -0.72 -22.49
CA PRO A 258 -10.96 0.56 -22.73
C PRO A 258 -10.12 1.78 -22.34
N LEU A 259 -9.36 1.69 -21.25
CA LEU A 259 -8.47 2.78 -20.81
C LEU A 259 -7.31 3.01 -21.78
N LEU A 260 -6.74 1.95 -22.35
CA LEU A 260 -5.70 2.05 -23.38
C LEU A 260 -6.21 2.69 -24.68
N LEU A 261 -7.46 2.40 -25.06
CA LEU A 261 -8.07 2.97 -26.26
C LEU A 261 -8.50 4.42 -26.06
N LEU A 262 -9.20 4.71 -24.96
CA LEU A 262 -9.85 6.00 -24.72
C LEU A 262 -8.94 6.99 -23.99
N GLY A 263 -8.00 6.52 -23.18
CA GLY A 263 -7.12 7.34 -22.35
C GLY A 263 -6.33 8.38 -23.16
N PRO A 264 -5.62 8.00 -24.25
CA PRO A 264 -4.89 8.95 -25.08
C PRO A 264 -5.79 10.01 -25.72
N LEU A 265 -6.99 9.63 -26.17
CA LEU A 265 -7.96 10.55 -26.78
C LEU A 265 -8.48 11.56 -25.75
N LEU A 266 -8.82 11.10 -24.54
CA LEU A 266 -9.26 11.96 -23.44
C LEU A 266 -8.13 12.86 -22.93
N LYS A 267 -6.90 12.36 -22.91
CA LYS A 267 -5.69 13.14 -22.60
C LYS A 267 -5.50 14.25 -23.64
N LEU A 268 -5.58 13.93 -24.92
CA LEU A 268 -5.45 14.92 -26.00
C LEU A 268 -6.54 15.98 -25.96
N ALA A 269 -7.80 15.58 -25.75
CA ALA A 269 -8.95 16.47 -25.65
C ALA A 269 -8.86 17.46 -24.45
N SER A 270 -8.04 17.15 -23.44
CA SER A 270 -7.80 18.00 -22.28
C SER A 270 -6.49 18.78 -22.34
N SER A 271 -5.58 18.47 -23.28
CA SER A 271 -4.28 19.15 -23.43
C SER A 271 -4.37 20.66 -23.68
N GLY A 272 -5.47 21.13 -24.29
CA GLY A 272 -5.73 22.57 -24.48
C GLY A 272 -6.33 23.27 -23.26
N GLY A 273 -6.50 22.57 -22.13
CA GLY A 273 -7.06 23.12 -20.90
C GLY A 273 -6.09 23.98 -20.10
N ALA A 274 -6.65 24.75 -19.16
CA ALA A 274 -5.86 25.48 -18.17
C ALA A 274 -5.10 24.52 -17.25
N ALA A 275 -3.97 25.00 -16.69
CA ALA A 275 -3.26 24.31 -15.63
C ALA A 275 -4.20 24.01 -14.44
N LEU A 276 -3.83 23.00 -13.66
CA LEU A 276 -4.60 22.65 -12.46
C LEU A 276 -4.43 23.76 -11.43
N ASP A 277 -5.51 24.48 -11.15
CA ASP A 277 -5.58 25.47 -10.08
C ASP A 277 -6.20 24.86 -8.84
N VAL A 278 -5.65 25.23 -7.67
CA VAL A 278 -6.02 24.67 -6.37
C VAL A 278 -6.40 25.81 -5.44
N ASN A 279 -7.69 25.92 -5.12
CA ASN A 279 -8.20 26.90 -4.18
C ASN A 279 -8.70 26.21 -2.93
N VAL A 280 -8.36 26.75 -1.76
CA VAL A 280 -8.82 26.21 -0.49
C VAL A 280 -9.68 27.22 0.24
N THR A 281 -10.88 26.81 0.63
CA THR A 281 -11.78 27.61 1.46
C THR A 281 -12.12 26.83 2.73
N ALA A 282 -11.95 27.46 3.89
CA ALA A 282 -12.28 26.84 5.18
C ALA A 282 -13.29 27.72 5.91
N ARG A 283 -14.50 27.21 6.14
CA ARG A 283 -15.59 27.88 6.85
C ARG A 283 -16.44 26.84 7.58
N ASP A 284 -16.95 27.19 8.77
CA ASP A 284 -17.98 26.42 9.48
C ASP A 284 -17.68 24.92 9.66
N GLY A 285 -16.45 24.59 10.09
CA GLY A 285 -16.05 23.19 10.30
C GLY A 285 -15.95 22.37 9.02
N ARG A 286 -15.89 23.02 7.85
CA ARG A 286 -15.66 22.40 6.54
C ARG A 286 -14.49 23.08 5.83
N ALA A 287 -13.59 22.27 5.29
CA ALA A 287 -12.51 22.71 4.41
C ALA A 287 -12.76 22.14 3.02
N VAL A 288 -12.82 22.99 2.01
CA VAL A 288 -13.06 22.60 0.61
C VAL A 288 -11.81 22.92 -0.20
N ILE A 289 -11.18 21.88 -0.75
CA ILE A 289 -10.11 21.97 -1.75
C ILE A 289 -10.77 21.87 -3.12
N GLU A 290 -10.91 23.00 -3.81
CA GLU A 290 -11.44 23.07 -5.16
C GLU A 290 -10.33 22.90 -6.19
N LEU A 291 -10.53 21.94 -7.09
CA LEU A 291 -9.63 21.66 -8.20
C LEU A 291 -10.28 22.11 -9.51
N LYS A 292 -9.63 23.04 -10.21
CA LYS A 292 -10.13 23.64 -11.44
C LYS A 292 -9.13 23.51 -12.56
N GLY A 293 -9.62 23.26 -13.77
CA GLY A 293 -8.73 22.95 -14.90
C GLY A 293 -8.17 21.54 -14.80
N SER A 294 -7.43 21.14 -15.84
CA SER A 294 -6.70 19.89 -15.91
C SER A 294 -6.10 19.83 -17.31
N LYS A 295 -4.98 20.53 -17.45
CA LYS A 295 -4.01 20.25 -18.52
C LYS A 295 -3.53 18.82 -18.31
N SER A 296 -3.30 18.13 -19.42
CA SER A 296 -2.97 16.70 -19.45
C SER A 296 -1.67 16.32 -18.70
N ASP A 297 -0.81 17.29 -18.43
CA ASP A 297 0.33 17.17 -17.51
C ASP A 297 -0.01 17.91 -16.21
N LEU A 298 -0.58 17.18 -15.25
CA LEU A 298 -1.04 17.74 -13.98
C LEU A 298 0.16 18.08 -13.08
N ASP A 299 0.33 19.36 -12.79
CA ASP A 299 1.12 19.79 -11.64
C ASP A 299 0.28 19.63 -10.38
N LEU A 300 0.69 18.70 -9.51
CA LEU A 300 -0.02 18.35 -8.29
C LEU A 300 0.55 19.05 -7.06
N GLU A 301 1.55 19.93 -7.19
CA GLU A 301 2.23 20.56 -6.06
C GLU A 301 1.27 21.38 -5.19
N GLY A 302 0.36 22.14 -5.82
CA GLY A 302 -0.69 22.87 -5.11
C GLY A 302 -1.61 21.95 -4.30
N LEU A 303 -1.97 20.79 -4.87
CA LEU A 303 -2.82 19.81 -4.20
C LEU A 303 -2.08 19.13 -3.04
N ARG A 304 -0.79 18.79 -3.23
CA ARG A 304 0.05 18.19 -2.16
C ARG A 304 0.13 19.12 -0.96
N LYS A 305 0.40 20.41 -1.17
CA LYS A 305 0.42 21.43 -0.11
C LYS A 305 -0.93 21.56 0.59
N ALA A 306 -2.02 21.63 -0.17
CA ALA A 306 -3.36 21.73 0.41
C ALA A 306 -3.74 20.49 1.24
N LEU A 307 -3.45 19.29 0.75
CA LEU A 307 -3.69 18.05 1.49
C LEU A 307 -2.82 17.97 2.76
N ASP A 308 -1.55 18.34 2.67
CA ASP A 308 -0.65 18.34 3.83
C ASP A 308 -1.11 19.33 4.91
N GLN A 309 -1.53 20.53 4.52
CA GLN A 309 -2.03 21.55 5.44
C GLN A 309 -3.32 21.13 6.15
N TYR A 310 -4.23 20.43 5.46
CA TYR A 310 -5.57 20.11 5.96
C TYR A 310 -5.76 18.65 6.40
N GLN A 311 -4.73 17.81 6.40
CA GLN A 311 -4.87 16.39 6.77
C GLN A 311 -5.38 16.18 8.21
N ASP A 312 -4.99 17.08 9.13
CA ASP A 312 -5.36 17.06 10.54
C ASP A 312 -6.56 17.96 10.87
N PHE A 313 -7.19 18.57 9.85
CA PHE A 313 -8.38 19.39 10.04
C PHE A 313 -9.51 18.55 10.64
N ARG A 314 -9.99 18.91 11.84
CA ARG A 314 -10.97 18.11 12.58
C ARG A 314 -12.35 18.07 11.92
N GLY A 315 -12.66 19.09 11.13
CA GLY A 315 -13.91 19.17 10.38
C GLY A 315 -13.94 18.28 9.13
N GLU A 316 -15.01 18.44 8.33
CA GLU A 316 -15.16 17.73 7.05
C GLU A 316 -14.20 18.31 6.01
N LEU A 317 -13.31 17.45 5.48
CA LEU A 317 -12.48 17.79 4.33
C LEU A 317 -13.17 17.35 3.04
N VAL A 318 -13.44 18.30 2.14
CA VAL A 318 -14.05 18.04 0.83
C VAL A 318 -13.05 18.34 -0.27
N VAL A 319 -12.71 17.35 -1.09
CA VAL A 319 -11.92 17.55 -2.31
C VAL A 319 -12.85 17.58 -3.50
N CYS A 320 -12.96 18.72 -4.18
CA CYS A 320 -13.96 18.95 -5.21
C CYS A 320 -13.35 18.88 -6.62
N LEU A 321 -13.70 17.83 -7.37
CA LEU A 321 -13.22 17.62 -8.75
C LEU A 321 -14.20 18.14 -9.82
N ARG A 322 -15.26 18.88 -9.44
CA ARG A 322 -16.37 19.20 -10.36
C ARG A 322 -15.93 19.90 -11.64
N GLU A 323 -14.89 20.74 -11.57
CA GLU A 323 -14.35 21.50 -12.71
C GLU A 323 -13.07 20.87 -13.31
N VAL A 324 -12.72 19.66 -12.86
CA VAL A 324 -11.60 18.89 -13.41
C VAL A 324 -12.02 18.23 -14.72
N SER A 325 -11.25 18.47 -15.78
CA SER A 325 -11.52 17.96 -17.13
C SER A 325 -10.84 16.64 -17.47
N TYR A 326 -9.78 16.28 -16.75
CA TYR A 326 -9.00 15.07 -16.96
C TYR A 326 -8.40 14.61 -15.62
N VAL A 327 -8.32 13.29 -15.45
CA VAL A 327 -7.87 12.64 -14.22
C VAL A 327 -6.84 11.61 -14.63
N ASP A 328 -5.69 11.63 -13.98
CA ASP A 328 -4.60 10.69 -14.22
C ASP A 328 -4.38 9.76 -13.00
N PRO A 329 -3.52 8.72 -13.14
CA PRO A 329 -3.20 7.85 -12.03
C PRO A 329 -2.57 8.58 -10.83
N ALA A 330 -1.83 9.66 -11.04
CA ALA A 330 -1.13 10.38 -9.97
C ALA A 330 -2.11 11.13 -9.06
N LEU A 331 -3.07 11.87 -9.65
CA LEU A 331 -4.14 12.53 -8.93
C LEU A 331 -4.94 11.52 -8.11
N LEU A 332 -5.34 10.40 -8.72
CA LEU A 332 -6.08 9.35 -8.02
C LEU A 332 -5.25 8.73 -6.90
N GLY A 333 -3.95 8.51 -7.10
CA GLY A 333 -3.04 7.99 -6.08
C GLY A 333 -3.02 8.87 -4.83
N LEU A 334 -2.92 10.19 -5.01
CA LEU A 334 -2.99 11.17 -3.91
C LEU A 334 -4.33 11.12 -3.17
N LEU A 335 -5.44 11.01 -3.91
CA LEU A 335 -6.77 10.91 -3.30
C LEU A 335 -6.97 9.62 -2.49
N ILE A 336 -6.37 8.51 -2.92
CA ILE A 336 -6.39 7.25 -2.18
C ILE A 336 -5.70 7.41 -0.83
N VAL A 337 -4.47 7.93 -0.80
CA VAL A 337 -3.70 8.07 0.45
C VAL A 337 -4.26 9.18 1.34
N ALA A 338 -4.83 10.25 0.76
CA ALA A 338 -5.55 11.28 1.51
C ALA A 338 -6.76 10.69 2.23
N ARG A 339 -7.60 9.91 1.53
CA ARG A 339 -8.74 9.23 2.15
C ARG A 339 -8.27 8.22 3.19
N GLY A 340 -7.22 7.46 2.89
CA GLY A 340 -6.61 6.50 3.81
C GLY A 340 -6.22 7.12 5.15
N GLY A 341 -5.39 8.17 5.14
CA GLY A 341 -4.95 8.82 6.38
C GLY A 341 -6.08 9.47 7.17
N ARG A 342 -7.08 10.04 6.49
CA ARG A 342 -8.30 10.56 7.15
C ARG A 342 -9.07 9.46 7.86
N LEU A 343 -9.22 8.29 7.22
CA LEU A 343 -9.88 7.13 7.82
C LEU A 343 -9.09 6.57 9.01
N GLU A 344 -7.76 6.53 8.94
CA GLU A 344 -6.91 6.11 10.08
C GLU A 344 -7.13 7.00 11.30
N LYS A 345 -7.25 8.31 11.08
CA LYS A 345 -7.53 9.31 12.13
C LYS A 345 -9.00 9.39 12.54
N ARG A 346 -9.89 8.59 11.92
CA ARG A 346 -11.36 8.64 12.08
C ARG A 346 -11.95 10.02 11.79
N LEU A 347 -11.36 10.74 10.83
CA LEU A 347 -11.78 12.08 10.47
C LEU A 347 -12.55 12.09 9.13
N PRO A 348 -13.61 12.90 8.99
CA PRO A 348 -14.49 12.86 7.81
C PRO A 348 -13.82 13.40 6.54
N VAL A 349 -13.98 12.69 5.42
CA VAL A 349 -13.46 13.12 4.11
C VAL A 349 -14.46 12.77 3.02
N ARG A 350 -14.64 13.68 2.06
CA ARG A 350 -15.52 13.50 0.91
C ARG A 350 -14.81 13.95 -0.36
N ILE A 351 -14.88 13.15 -1.42
CA ILE A 351 -14.36 13.55 -2.73
C ILE A 351 -15.54 13.70 -3.68
N ARG A 352 -15.75 14.88 -4.25
CA ARG A 352 -16.84 15.12 -5.19
C ARG A 352 -16.41 14.78 -6.60
N SER A 353 -17.21 13.97 -7.29
CA SER A 353 -16.97 13.52 -8.66
C SER A 353 -16.80 14.67 -9.67
N PRO A 354 -16.00 14.46 -10.73
CA PRO A 354 -15.99 15.36 -11.89
C PRO A 354 -17.36 15.47 -12.55
N ARG A 355 -17.70 16.65 -13.10
CA ARG A 355 -18.92 16.81 -13.91
C ARG A 355 -18.74 16.30 -15.33
N ARG A 356 -17.54 16.46 -15.91
CA ARG A 356 -17.26 16.07 -17.29
C ARG A 356 -17.27 14.54 -17.43
N LEU A 357 -18.01 14.05 -18.42
CA LEU A 357 -18.18 12.61 -18.66
C LEU A 357 -16.85 11.88 -18.88
N GLY A 358 -15.92 12.48 -19.63
CA GLY A 358 -14.59 11.92 -19.87
C GLY A 358 -13.78 11.72 -18.58
N ALA A 359 -13.78 12.71 -17.68
CA ALA A 359 -13.11 12.60 -16.38
C ALA A 359 -13.78 11.54 -15.48
N ARG A 360 -15.12 11.46 -15.48
CA ARG A 360 -15.84 10.39 -14.76
C ARG A 360 -15.51 9.00 -15.31
N LEU A 361 -15.41 8.87 -16.62
CA LEU A 361 -15.02 7.62 -17.27
C LEU A 361 -13.60 7.21 -16.86
N LEU A 362 -12.65 8.14 -16.80
CA LEU A 362 -11.29 7.86 -16.33
C LEU A 362 -11.28 7.35 -14.87
N VAL A 363 -12.02 7.99 -13.97
CA VAL A 363 -12.20 7.52 -12.58
C VAL A 363 -12.72 6.07 -12.57
N HIS A 364 -13.73 5.77 -13.39
CA HIS A 364 -14.34 4.45 -13.47
C HIS A 364 -13.42 3.37 -14.03
N LEU A 365 -12.66 3.71 -15.07
CA LEU A 365 -11.70 2.81 -15.71
C LEU A 365 -10.47 2.55 -14.83
N HIS A 366 -10.10 3.51 -13.98
CA HIS A 366 -9.10 3.32 -12.93
C HIS A 366 -9.65 2.62 -11.68
N CYS A 367 -10.90 2.12 -11.69
CA CYS A 367 -11.54 1.48 -10.54
C CYS A 367 -11.53 2.34 -9.27
N ALA A 368 -11.59 3.67 -9.44
CA ALA A 368 -11.51 4.65 -8.36
C ALA A 368 -12.88 5.22 -7.96
N ASP A 369 -13.98 4.63 -8.45
CA ASP A 369 -15.35 5.07 -8.13
C ASP A 369 -15.62 5.11 -6.62
N TYR A 370 -15.00 4.20 -5.86
CA TYR A 370 -15.17 4.12 -4.40
C TYR A 370 -14.62 5.33 -3.63
N LEU A 371 -13.76 6.14 -4.26
CA LEU A 371 -13.30 7.40 -3.67
C LEU A 371 -14.38 8.46 -3.70
N MET A 372 -15.27 8.37 -4.70
CA MET A 372 -16.26 9.39 -4.95
C MET A 372 -17.38 9.28 -3.93
N GLY A 373 -17.71 10.40 -3.31
CA GLY A 373 -18.92 10.54 -2.51
C GLY A 373 -20.17 10.36 -3.40
N PRO A 374 -21.35 10.15 -2.79
CA PRO A 374 -22.60 10.15 -3.54
C PRO A 374 -22.68 11.42 -4.40
N PRO A 375 -23.24 11.33 -5.62
CA PRO A 375 -23.52 12.54 -6.40
C PRO A 375 -24.35 13.46 -5.51
N ASP A 376 -23.86 14.68 -5.22
CA ASP A 376 -24.72 15.63 -4.51
C ASP A 376 -25.88 15.96 -5.48
N ASP A 377 -27.11 15.70 -5.03
CA ASP A 377 -28.36 16.09 -5.71
C ASP A 377 -28.37 17.58 -6.11
#